data_AF-D1ANI4-F1
#
_entry.id   AF-D1ANI4-F1
#
_cell.length_a   1.000
_cell.length_b   1.000
_cell.length_c   1.000
_cell.angle_alpha   90.00
_cell.angle_beta   90.00
_cell.angle_gamma   90.00
#
_symmetry.space_group_name_H-M   'P 1'
#
loop_
_entity.id
_entity.type
_entity.pdbx_description
1 polymer ?
#
loop_
_entity_poly.entity_id
_entity_poly.type
_entity_poly.pdbx_seq_one_letter_code
_entity_poly.pdbx_strand_id
1 'polypeptide(L)' 'MKKRNITVDELLGKIPNKYELAIVAGKAARELFLKGEEKSKIMDEVFEEILEEKVKI' A
#
# COMPACT_ATOMS: atom_id res chain seq x y z
N MET A 1 -2.12 -2.39 -16.46
CA MET A 1 -1.61 -1.13 -15.89
C MET A 1 -0.09 -1.12 -16.06
N LYS A 2 0.53 0.00 -16.46
CA LYS A 2 2.00 0.05 -16.56
C LYS A 2 2.56 -0.16 -15.16
N LYS A 3 3.35 -1.23 -14.95
CA LYS A 3 4.09 -1.45 -13.71
C LYS A 3 5.09 -0.30 -13.54
N ARG A 4 4.68 0.77 -12.87
CA ARG A 4 5.59 1.78 -12.34
C ARG A 4 6.19 1.19 -11.08
N ASN A 5 7.50 1.22 -10.96
CA ASN A 5 8.14 0.87 -9.70
C ASN A 5 7.82 1.97 -8.69
N ILE A 6 6.93 1.68 -7.74
CA ILE A 6 6.65 2.58 -6.62
C ILE A 6 7.82 2.51 -5.65
N THR A 7 8.39 3.66 -5.33
CA THR A 7 9.51 3.77 -4.39
C THR A 7 9.03 4.01 -2.97
N VAL A 8 9.84 3.61 -2.00
CA VAL A 8 9.55 3.88 -0.58
C VAL A 8 9.51 5.39 -0.29
N ASP A 9 10.33 6.19 -0.98
CA ASP A 9 10.34 7.65 -0.82
C ASP A 9 9.02 8.29 -1.23
N GLU A 10 8.36 7.80 -2.28
CA GLU A 10 7.03 8.26 -2.69
C GLU A 10 5.97 7.95 -1.64
N LEU A 11 6.03 6.75 -1.05
CA LEU A 11 5.13 6.34 0.03
C LEU A 11 5.36 7.16 1.30
N LEU A 12 6.63 7.43 1.65
CA LEU A 12 6.98 8.31 2.77
C LEU A 12 6.59 9.76 2.51
N GLY A 13 6.50 10.19 1.25
CA GLY A 13 5.93 11.48 0.88
C GLY A 13 4.45 11.62 1.26
N LYS A 14 3.71 10.51 1.38
CA LYS A 14 2.32 10.46 1.83
C LYS A 14 2.18 10.14 3.31
N ILE A 15 2.96 9.19 3.81
CA ILE A 15 2.99 8.78 5.22
C ILE A 15 4.44 8.92 5.72
N PRO A 16 4.83 10.09 6.25
CA PRO A 16 6.22 10.40 6.59
C PRO A 16 6.82 9.50 7.68
N ASN A 17 5.97 8.93 8.54
CA ASN A 17 6.40 8.01 9.57
C ASN A 17 6.47 6.57 9.00
N LYS A 18 7.69 6.05 8.85
CA LYS A 18 7.93 4.69 8.34
C LYS A 18 7.22 3.58 9.12
N TYR A 19 6.99 3.77 10.42
CA TYR A 19 6.31 2.77 11.25
C TYR A 19 4.81 2.79 10.99
N GLU A 20 4.21 3.98 10.89
CA GLU A 20 2.81 4.14 10.51
C GLU A 20 2.57 3.62 9.11
N LEU A 21 3.45 3.92 8.16
CA LEU A 21 3.40 3.38 6.80
C LEU A 21 3.37 1.85 6.80
N ALA A 22 4.25 1.20 7.58
CA ALA A 22 4.28 -0.25 7.70
C ALA A 22 3.00 -0.83 8.32
N ILE A 23 2.46 -0.18 9.36
CA ILE A 23 1.22 -0.60 10.03
C ILE A 23 0.04 -0.48 9.08
N VAL A 24 -0.09 0.67 8.39
CA VAL A 24 -1.18 0.96 7.46
C VAL A 24 -1.13 0.02 6.26
N ALA A 25 0.04 -0.15 5.64
CA ALA A 25 0.23 -1.08 4.53
C ALA A 25 -0.09 -2.53 4.95
N GLY A 26 0.34 -2.95 6.15
CA GLY A 26 0.06 -4.29 6.67
C GLY A 26 -1.44 -4.53 6.93
N LYS A 27 -2.17 -3.53 7.42
CA LYS A 27 -3.63 -3.60 7.60
C LYS A 27 -4.34 -3.73 6.24
N ALA A 28 -4.03 -2.86 5.29
CA ALA A 28 -4.63 -2.86 3.95
C ALA A 28 -4.34 -4.18 3.21
N ALA A 29 -3.09 -4.67 3.26
CA ALA A 29 -2.71 -5.94 2.67
C ALA A 29 -3.48 -7.12 3.27
N ARG A 30 -3.72 -7.11 4.59
CA ARG A 30 -4.52 -8.14 5.26
C ARG A 30 -5.98 -8.12 4.81
N GLU A 31 -6.57 -6.95 4.62
CA GLU A 31 -7.96 -6.85 4.14
C GLU A 31 -8.12 -7.39 2.72
N LEU A 32 -7.23 -7.03 1.79
CA LEU A 32 -7.22 -7.57 0.43
C LEU A 32 -6.97 -9.07 0.43
N PHE A 33 -6.05 -9.54 1.27
CA PHE A 33 -5.81 -10.97 1.43
C PHE A 33 -7.05 -11.74 1.90
N LEU A 34 -7.80 -11.20 2.86
CA LEU A 34 -9.04 -11.80 3.36
C LEU A 34 -10.18 -11.76 2.33
N LYS A 35 -10.18 -10.78 1.42
CA LYS A 35 -11.12 -10.70 0.28
C LYS A 35 -10.80 -11.73 -0.82
N GLY A 36 -9.66 -12.41 -0.73
CA GLY A 36 -9.26 -13.44 -1.69
C GLY A 36 -8.46 -12.90 -2.88
N GLU A 37 -7.90 -11.68 -2.78
CA GLU A 37 -7.06 -11.11 -3.82
C GLU A 37 -5.77 -11.90 -4.05
N GLU A 38 -5.23 -11.78 -5.27
CA GLU A 38 -4.03 -12.49 -5.67
C GLU A 38 -2.81 -11.98 -4.88
N LYS A 39 -2.17 -12.85 -4.08
CA LYS A 39 -1.00 -12.48 -3.24
C LYS A 39 0.09 -11.70 -3.97
N SER A 40 0.30 -11.97 -5.26
CA SER A 40 1.30 -11.30 -6.09
C SER A 40 0.98 -9.84 -6.40
N LYS A 41 -0.30 -9.43 -6.29
CA LYS A 41 -0.80 -8.09 -6.61
C LYS A 41 -1.17 -7.26 -5.40
N ILE A 42 -1.41 -7.90 -4.24
CA ILE A 42 -1.85 -7.22 -3.02
C ILE A 42 -0.95 -6.02 -2.67
N MET A 43 0.37 -6.20 -2.69
CA MET A 43 1.27 -5.09 -2.33
C MET A 43 1.29 -3.99 -3.39
N ASP A 44 1.15 -4.33 -4.67
CA ASP A 44 1.06 -3.34 -5.74
C ASP A 44 -0.21 -2.47 -5.55
N GLU A 45 -1.35 -3.09 -5.26
CA GLU A 45 -2.61 -2.39 -4.96
C GLU A 45 -2.50 -1.53 -3.69
N VAL A 46 -1.96 -2.07 -2.59
CA VAL A 46 -1.79 -1.31 -1.34
C VAL A 46 -0.95 -0.07 -1.56
N PHE A 47 0.15 -0.18 -2.31
CA PHE A 47 1.00 0.97 -2.60
C PHE A 47 0.30 1.99 -3.49
N GLU A 48 -0.46 1.56 -4.50
CA GLU A 48 -1.30 2.46 -5.29
C GLU A 48 -2.35 3.17 -4.44
N GLU A 49 -3.05 2.45 -3.55
CA GLU A 49 -4.05 3.04 -2.64
C GLU A 49 -3.43 4.08 -1.69
N ILE A 50 -2.21 3.85 -1.20
CA ILE A 50 -1.49 4.81 -0.35
C ILE A 50 -1.14 6.07 -1.15
N LEU A 51 -0.66 5.92 -2.39
CA LEU A 51 -0.34 7.07 -3.25
C LEU A 51 -1.59 7.88 -3.64
N GLU A 52 -2.72 7.21 -3.82
CA GLU A 52 -4.03 7.81 -4.12
C GLU A 52 -4.76 8.34 -2.87
N GLU A 53 -4.16 8.25 -1.68
CA GLU A 53 -4.75 8.69 -0.40
C GLU A 53 -6.10 8.01 -0.09
N LYS A 54 -6.29 6.79 -0.60
CA LYS A 54 -7.50 5.98 -0.37
C LYS A 54 -7.44 5.19 0.94
N VAL A 55 -6.25 4.99 1.48
CA VAL A 55 -6.07 4.28 2.76
C VAL A 55 -6.34 5.23 3.92
N LYS A 56 -7.26 4.85 4.81
CA LYS A 56 -7.54 5.59 6.04
C LYS A 56 -6.48 5.26 7.10
N ILE A 57 -5.82 6.29 7.60
CA ILE A 57 -4.87 6.23 8.73
C ILE A 57 -5.65 6.09 10.05
#